data_AF-A0A2S6QLX0-F1
#
_entry.id   AF-A0A2S6QLX0-F1
#
_cell.length_a   1.000
_cell.length_b   1.000
_cell.length_c   1.000
_cell.angle_alpha   90.00
_cell.angle_beta   90.00
_cell.angle_gamma   90.00
#
_symmetry.space_group_name_H-M   'P 1'
#
loop_
_entity.id
_entity.type
_entity.pdbx_description
1 polymer ?
#
loop_
_entity_poly.entity_id
_entity_poly.type
_entity_poly.pdbx_seq_one_letter_code
_entity_poly.pdbx_strand_id
1 'polypeptide(L)' 'MHCDIVYESCPWCTRTSLFNEKGKLVSLHHDYEGEVFKEGAVIVGRVRRVAEGLGAAFIDIGDSVDGFLPLK' A
#
# COMPACT_ATOMS: atom_id res chain seq x y z
N MET A 1 22.84 8.34 -14.57
CA MET A 1 22.30 7.50 -13.49
C MET A 1 21.36 6.51 -14.12
N HIS A 2 21.91 5.33 -14.43
CA HIS A 2 21.23 4.19 -15.01
C HIS A 2 20.95 3.19 -13.89
N CYS A 3 19.70 2.77 -13.74
CA CYS A 3 19.33 1.76 -12.76
C CYS A 3 18.54 0.69 -13.48
N ASP A 4 18.80 -0.56 -13.13
CA ASP A 4 18.08 -1.70 -13.65
C ASP A 4 16.96 -2.09 -12.69
N ILE A 5 15.78 -2.35 -13.24
CA ILE A 5 14.65 -2.89 -12.49
C ILE A 5 14.46 -4.33 -12.93
N VAL A 6 14.47 -5.24 -11.95
CA VAL A 6 14.10 -6.65 -12.16
C VAL A 6 12.77 -6.89 -11.49
N TYR A 7 11.81 -7.34 -12.28
CA TYR A 7 10.47 -7.74 -11.86
C TYR A 7 10.32 -9.25 -12.00
N GLU A 8 9.93 -9.91 -10.92
CA GLU A 8 9.66 -11.34 -10.85
C GLU A 8 8.24 -11.54 -10.34
N SER A 9 7.46 -12.36 -11.05
CA SER A 9 6.10 -12.71 -10.69
C SER A 9 5.96 -14.22 -10.64
N CYS A 10 5.58 -14.73 -9.47
CA CYS A 10 5.24 -16.11 -9.21
C CYS A 10 3.79 -16.17 -8.68
N PRO A 11 3.11 -17.32 -8.72
CA PRO A 11 1.69 -17.39 -8.33
C PRO A 11 1.36 -16.93 -6.91
N TRP A 12 2.34 -16.87 -6.00
CA TRP A 12 2.17 -16.53 -4.59
C TRP A 12 2.95 -15.29 -4.15
N CYS A 13 3.75 -14.68 -5.04
CA CYS A 13 4.47 -13.46 -4.72
C CYS A 13 4.84 -12.65 -5.96
N THR A 14 4.95 -11.34 -5.76
CA THR A 14 5.56 -10.43 -6.71
C THR A 14 6.75 -9.76 -6.06
N ARG A 15 7.86 -9.66 -6.81
CA ARG A 15 9.10 -9.08 -6.32
C ARG A 15 9.65 -8.08 -7.33
N THR A 16 9.93 -6.88 -6.85
CA THR A 16 10.59 -5.83 -7.61
C THR A 16 11.90 -5.47 -6.95
N SER A 17 12.97 -5.42 -7.73
CA SER A 17 14.31 -5.06 -7.24
C SER A 17 14.94 -4.01 -8.14
N LEU A 18 15.62 -3.05 -7.52
CA LEU A 18 16.33 -1.96 -8.20
C LEU A 18 17.83 -2.13 -7.97
N PHE A 19 18.61 -2.17 -9.05
CA PHE A 19 20.06 -2.23 -9.02
C PHE A 19 20.65 -0.92 -9.54
N ASN A 20 21.77 -0.50 -8.97
CA ASN A 20 22.53 0.63 -9.50
C ASN A 20 23.48 0.19 -10.64
N GLU A 21 24.14 1.15 -11.26
CA GLU A 21 25.13 0.97 -12.34
C GLU A 21 26.27 -0.02 -12.03
N LYS A 22 26.51 -0.34 -10.75
CA LYS A 22 27.54 -1.30 -10.32
C LYS A 22 26.99 -2.70 -10.07
N GLY A 23 25.72 -2.95 -10.42
CA GLY A 23 25.02 -4.20 -10.13
C GLY A 23 24.71 -4.41 -8.65
N LYS A 24 24.78 -3.36 -7.81
CA LYS A 24 24.45 -3.46 -6.39
C LYS A 24 22.96 -3.20 -6.18
N LEU A 25 22.30 -4.09 -5.43
CA LEU A 25 20.91 -3.92 -4.99
C LEU A 25 20.75 -2.65 -4.15
N VAL A 26 19.81 -1.80 -4.54
CA VAL A 26 19.47 -0.53 -3.89
C VAL A 26 18.17 -0.63 -3.12
N SER A 27 17.16 -1.28 -3.70
CA SER A 27 15.85 -1.46 -3.09
C SER A 27 15.26 -2.80 -3.50
N LEU A 28 14.46 -3.37 -2.60
CA LEU A 28 13.75 -4.63 -2.77
C LEU A 28 12.34 -4.46 -2.22
N HIS A 29 11.34 -4.71 -3.04
CA HIS A 29 9.93 -4.70 -2.67
C HIS A 29 9.34 -6.08 -2.93
N HIS A 30 8.72 -6.67 -1.90
CA HIS A 30 8.04 -7.96 -1.97
C HIS A 30 6.58 -7.76 -1.62
N ASP A 31 5.70 -8.10 -2.56
CA ASP A 31 4.28 -8.23 -2.31
C ASP A 31 3.95 -9.71 -2.15
N TYR A 32 3.48 -10.09 -0.96
CA TYR A 32 2.93 -11.42 -0.68
C TYR A 32 1.41 -11.38 -0.81
N GLU A 33 0.80 -12.47 -1.29
CA GLU A 33 -0.66 -12.61 -1.23
C GLU A 33 -1.13 -12.48 0.22
N GLY A 34 -1.94 -11.45 0.50
CA GLY A 34 -2.50 -11.16 1.83
C GLY A 34 -1.94 -9.92 2.52
N GLU A 35 -0.73 -9.47 2.16
CA GLU A 35 -0.12 -8.25 2.70
C GLU A 35 -0.03 -7.18 1.61
N VAL A 36 -1.20 -6.67 1.20
CA VAL A 36 -1.26 -5.59 0.21
C VAL A 36 -0.72 -4.30 0.83
N PHE A 37 0.27 -3.68 0.19
CA PHE A 37 0.77 -2.37 0.59
C PHE A 37 -0.32 -1.31 0.42
N LYS A 38 -0.79 -0.71 1.53
CA LYS A 38 -1.91 0.27 1.53
C LYS A 38 -1.46 1.72 1.64
N GLU A 39 -0.20 1.98 1.99
CA GLU A 39 0.28 3.37 2.11
C GLU A 39 0.30 4.05 0.74
N GLY A 40 -0.31 5.24 0.66
CA GLY A 40 -0.45 5.99 -0.59
C GLY A 40 -1.50 5.43 -1.56
N ALA A 41 -2.18 4.33 -1.21
CA ALA A 41 -3.25 3.78 -2.03
C ALA A 41 -4.48 4.71 -2.05
N VAL A 42 -5.15 4.75 -3.20
CA VAL A 42 -6.46 5.38 -3.35
C VAL A 42 -7.52 4.29 -3.20
N ILE A 43 -8.38 4.42 -2.19
CA ILE A 43 -9.39 3.42 -1.84
C ILE A 43 -10.78 4.04 -1.97
N VAL A 44 -11.72 3.28 -2.54
CA VAL A 44 -13.15 3.62 -2.52
C VAL A 44 -13.77 2.90 -1.32
N GLY A 45 -14.28 3.69 -0.37
CA GLY A 45 -14.91 3.16 0.84
C GLY A 45 -16.30 3.73 1.09
N ARG A 46 -17.05 3.09 1.99
CA ARG A 46 -18.39 3.54 2.41
C ARG A 46 -18.32 4.18 3.79
N VAL A 47 -18.90 5.36 3.97
CA VAL A 47 -19.03 5.95 5.31
C VAL A 47 -19.91 5.03 6.17
N ARG A 48 -19.36 4.45 7.25
CA ARG A 48 -20.15 3.65 8.21
C ARG A 48 -20.83 4.54 9.24
N ARG A 49 -20.10 5.53 9.76
CA ARG A 49 -20.61 6.47 10.74
C ARG A 49 -19.85 7.79 10.72
N VAL A 50 -20.55 8.86 11.04
CA VAL A 50 -19.95 10.16 11.34
C VAL A 50 -19.79 10.25 12.86
N ALA A 51 -18.59 10.61 13.32
CA ALA A 51 -18.24 10.78 14.72
C ALA A 51 -18.01 12.27 15.00
N GLU A 52 -19.11 13.02 15.17
CA GLU A 52 -19.08 14.48 15.32
C GLU A 52 -18.19 14.95 16.47
N GLY A 53 -18.22 14.26 17.61
CA GLY A 53 -17.38 14.59 18.77
C GLY A 53 -15.88 14.41 18.54
N LEU A 54 -15.47 13.70 17.49
CA LEU A 54 -14.07 13.56 17.06
C LEU A 54 -13.75 14.43 15.84
N GLY A 55 -14.74 15.14 15.29
CA GLY A 55 -14.61 15.83 14.02
C GLY A 55 -14.13 14.87 12.92
N ALA A 56 -14.75 13.70 12.77
CA ALA A 56 -14.28 12.68 11.83
C ALA A 56 -15.40 11.75 11.35
N ALA A 57 -15.09 10.91 10.36
CA ALA A 57 -15.93 9.81 9.91
C ALA A 57 -15.13 8.50 9.88
N PHE A 58 -15.81 7.39 10.18
CA PHE A 58 -15.26 6.05 10.02
C PHE A 58 -15.76 5.45 8.70
N ILE A 59 -14.83 4.94 7.90
CA ILE A 59 -15.04 4.48 6.53
C ILE A 59 -14.75 2.99 6.45
N ASP A 60 -15.70 2.21 5.93
CA ASP A 60 -15.44 0.83 5.54
C ASP A 60 -14.52 0.83 4.31
N ILE A 61 -13.31 0.31 4.47
CA ILE A 61 -12.30 0.18 3.42
C ILE A 61 -12.07 -1.27 2.98
N GLY A 62 -12.93 -2.21 3.40
CA GLY A 62 -12.77 -3.63 3.12
C GLY A 62 -11.68 -4.31 3.95
N ASP A 63 -11.30 -3.73 5.08
CA ASP A 63 -10.35 -4.30 6.04
C ASP A 63 -11.06 -4.72 7.34
N SER A 64 -10.34 -5.43 8.19
CA SER A 64 -10.71 -5.77 9.56
C SER A 64 -11.03 -4.55 10.45
N VAL A 65 -10.45 -3.39 10.14
CA VAL A 65 -10.63 -2.13 10.88
C VAL A 65 -11.08 -1.03 9.92
N ASP A 66 -12.03 -0.21 10.37
CA ASP A 66 -12.49 0.95 9.62
C ASP A 66 -11.36 1.99 9.47
N GLY A 67 -11.31 2.61 8.29
CA GLY A 67 -10.46 3.79 8.06
C GLY A 67 -11.00 5.00 8.82
N PHE A 68 -10.08 5.87 9.26
CA PHE A 68 -10.40 7.12 9.97
C PHE A 68 -10.18 8.33 9.05
N LEU A 69 -11.23 9.09 8.78
CA LEU A 69 -11.19 10.29 7.95
C LEU A 69 -11.52 11.54 8.79
N PRO A 70 -10.52 12.34 9.18
CA PRO A 70 -10.76 13.57 9.94
C PRO A 70 -11.39 14.66 9.06
N LEU A 71 -12.27 15.44 9.67
CA LEU A 71 -12.77 16.72 9.17
C LEU A 71 -11.62 17.72 9.34
N LYS A 72 -11.02 18.16 8.24
CA LYS A 72 -9.97 19.19 8.25
C LYS A 72 -10.53 20.56 8.60
#